data_AF-A0A956N966-F1
#
_entry.id   AF-A0A956N966-F1
#
_cell.length_a   1.000
_cell.length_b   1.000
_cell.length_c   1.000
_cell.angle_alpha   90.00
_cell.angle_beta   90.00
_cell.angle_gamma   90.00
#
_symmetry.space_group_name_H-M   'P 1'
#
loop_
_entity.id
_entity.type
_entity.pdbx_description
1 polymer ?
#
loop_
_entity_poly.entity_id
_entity_poly.type
_entity_poly.pdbx_seq_one_letter_code
_entity_poly.pdbx_strand_id
1 'polypeptide(L)'
;MGTPLEARKLSVHKPSEVWAEMRGRAADGEAPEVERISRVKERFDALAPEARHGHLQLGKPVPSILTRTDLEKRPGLGRGAGVDTTVIQIAVIRVEFETDRAGDRTTGDGRFMREDNSDVYFIDPAPHDDAYFAAHVEAVSRYWASMTYGRVKFEGTVFPRNDRFGAYRLTDMEDYGPRNDDELFSIEGLTNYARESLIAADADSDLVWSDYDVLFVVHAGSDWQNDVFGNTPLDLPTFSIAFSDSDVVVTDEGDTLTTMITYPETSSQDGFLVALNGGIAHEMGHQLGLFDVYNVETFAPTVAFYDVMDSGNLTSVFIPKPAEPDSLEEVIGVLPSCPGAWSRWLVTYQLGIDPPRVTSDSPRVRLRSIQSRAEGATLPPGTEKWYRVPISDTEYFLLENRIDDLDGRYPDGSFRTALDQD
;
A
#
# COMPACT_ATOMS: atom_id res chain seq x y z
N MET A 1 -10.90 31.80 -17.97
CA MET A 1 -10.01 31.85 -16.80
C MET A 1 -10.73 31.08 -15.71
N GLY A 2 -10.49 29.78 -15.64
CA GLY A 2 -11.11 28.89 -14.65
C GLY A 2 -10.45 29.09 -13.29
N THR A 3 -11.24 29.03 -12.24
CA THR A 3 -10.77 28.97 -10.85
C THR A 3 -9.79 27.81 -10.65
N PRO A 4 -8.74 27.96 -9.82
CA PRO A 4 -7.88 26.84 -9.44
C PRO A 4 -8.71 25.72 -8.79
N LEU A 5 -8.44 24.47 -9.17
CA LEU A 5 -9.06 23.29 -8.58
C LEU A 5 -8.50 23.03 -7.18
N GLU A 6 -9.37 22.67 -6.22
CA GLU A 6 -8.97 22.36 -4.84
C GLU A 6 -9.17 20.87 -4.55
N ALA A 7 -8.06 20.10 -4.46
CA ALA A 7 -8.12 18.75 -3.90
C ALA A 7 -8.61 18.81 -2.45
N ARG A 8 -9.68 18.07 -2.14
CA ARG A 8 -10.22 18.01 -0.76
C ARG A 8 -9.24 17.29 0.18
N LYS A 9 -8.48 16.35 -0.38
CA LYS A 9 -7.54 15.53 0.36
C LYS A 9 -6.53 14.82 -0.54
N LEU A 10 -5.27 14.92 -0.16
CA LEU A 10 -4.16 14.17 -0.71
C LEU A 10 -3.41 13.55 0.48
N SER A 11 -3.12 12.24 0.43
CA SER A 11 -2.28 11.55 1.40
C SER A 11 -1.01 11.09 0.70
N VAL A 12 0.13 11.65 1.10
CA VAL A 12 1.46 11.22 0.64
C VAL A 12 2.19 10.61 1.83
N HIS A 13 2.62 9.37 1.69
CA HIS A 13 3.42 8.66 2.69
C HIS A 13 4.86 9.19 2.62
N LYS A 14 5.53 9.47 3.76
CA LYS A 14 6.98 9.74 3.75
C LYS A 14 7.74 8.52 4.26
N PRO A 15 8.98 8.31 3.79
CA PRO A 15 9.85 7.24 4.29
C PRO A 15 10.05 7.35 5.83
N SER A 16 9.83 6.23 6.53
CA SER A 16 10.01 6.05 7.98
C SER A 16 11.49 6.09 8.44
N GLU A 17 11.73 6.06 9.76
CA GLU A 17 13.07 6.02 10.39
C GLU A 17 13.97 4.87 9.91
N VAL A 18 13.39 3.79 9.37
CA VAL A 18 14.13 2.68 8.71
C VAL A 18 15.04 3.22 7.60
N TRP A 19 14.56 4.21 6.85
CA TRP A 19 15.34 4.86 5.80
C TRP A 19 16.42 5.79 6.36
N ALA A 20 16.23 6.36 7.55
CA ALA A 20 17.28 7.12 8.23
C ALA A 20 18.43 6.20 8.69
N GLU A 21 18.11 4.98 9.09
CA GLU A 21 19.10 3.93 9.39
C GLU A 21 19.80 3.43 8.12
N MET A 22 19.08 3.19 7.02
CA MET A 22 19.66 2.81 5.72
C MET A 22 20.57 3.90 5.14
N ARG A 23 20.18 5.18 5.23
CA ARG A 23 21.04 6.33 4.90
C ARG A 23 22.29 6.40 5.78
N GLY A 24 22.17 6.03 7.06
CA GLY A 24 23.31 5.92 7.98
C GLY A 24 24.29 4.82 7.54
N ARG A 25 23.79 3.67 7.10
CA ARG A 25 24.62 2.55 6.60
C ARG A 25 25.29 2.89 5.26
N ALA A 26 24.63 3.65 4.39
CA ALA A 26 25.24 4.17 3.16
C ALA A 26 26.37 5.19 3.44
N ALA A 27 26.26 5.96 4.52
CA ALA A 27 27.29 6.90 4.97
C ALA A 27 28.57 6.22 5.52
N ASP A 28 28.51 4.93 5.86
CA ASP A 28 29.63 4.15 6.42
C ASP A 28 30.60 3.56 5.36
N GLY A 29 30.40 3.83 4.06
CA GLY A 29 31.51 3.81 3.09
C GLY A 29 31.38 2.96 1.82
N GLU A 30 30.27 2.99 1.10
CA GLU A 30 30.26 2.66 -0.34
C GLU A 30 29.56 3.76 -1.17
N ALA A 31 30.35 4.41 -2.04
CA ALA A 31 30.04 5.45 -3.04
C ALA A 31 29.96 6.95 -2.60
N PRO A 32 30.36 7.90 -3.48
CA PRO A 32 30.88 9.21 -3.06
C PRO A 32 29.83 10.34 -3.07
N GLU A 33 29.88 11.17 -2.02
CA GLU A 33 29.85 12.66 -2.04
C GLU A 33 29.11 13.21 -0.81
N VAL A 34 29.83 13.17 0.31
CA VAL A 34 29.46 13.55 1.69
C VAL A 34 28.94 15.02 1.82
N GLU A 35 29.01 15.83 0.77
CA GLU A 35 28.57 17.22 0.80
C GLU A 35 27.09 17.43 0.38
N ARG A 36 26.45 16.45 -0.31
CA ARG A 36 25.05 16.54 -0.76
C ARG A 36 24.05 16.12 0.31
N ILE A 37 24.36 15.06 1.08
CA ILE A 37 23.50 14.46 2.09
C ILE A 37 23.29 15.38 3.32
N SER A 38 24.31 16.16 3.69
CA SER A 38 24.21 17.15 4.78
C SER A 38 23.25 18.30 4.46
N ARG A 39 23.18 18.73 3.19
CA ARG A 39 22.28 19.80 2.75
C ARG A 39 20.81 19.38 2.73
N VAL A 40 20.51 18.11 2.45
CA VAL A 40 19.14 17.56 2.51
C VAL A 40 18.64 17.49 3.95
N LYS A 41 19.48 17.04 4.89
CA LYS A 41 19.16 17.03 6.32
C LYS A 41 18.96 18.45 6.88
N GLU A 42 19.81 19.40 6.51
CA GLU A 42 19.67 20.80 6.94
C GLU A 42 18.42 21.49 6.34
N ARG A 43 18.06 21.19 5.08
CA ARG A 43 16.77 21.63 4.49
C ARG A 43 15.57 21.00 5.19
N PHE A 44 15.65 19.73 5.56
CA PHE A 44 14.58 19.03 6.26
C PHE A 44 14.33 19.59 7.66
N ASP A 45 15.39 19.85 8.43
CA ASP A 45 15.29 20.48 9.76
C ASP A 45 14.79 21.94 9.68
N ALA A 46 14.96 22.62 8.54
CA ALA A 46 14.50 23.99 8.29
C ALA A 46 13.03 24.10 7.82
N LEU A 47 12.46 23.05 7.21
CA LEU A 47 11.09 23.04 6.65
C LEU A 47 9.98 22.83 7.72
N ALA A 48 10.35 22.43 8.93
CA ALA A 48 9.40 22.11 10.02
C ALA A 48 8.43 23.24 10.45
N PRO A 49 8.73 24.56 10.30
CA PRO A 49 7.78 25.61 10.69
C PRO A 49 6.76 25.98 9.60
N GLU A 50 7.12 25.91 8.31
CA GLU A 50 6.38 26.55 7.22
C GLU A 50 5.37 25.63 6.52
N ALA A 51 5.54 24.30 6.60
CA ALA A 51 4.55 23.30 6.15
C ALA A 51 3.20 23.36 6.92
N ARG A 52 3.07 24.26 7.91
CA ARG A 52 1.85 24.48 8.72
C ARG A 52 0.79 25.36 8.06
N HIS A 53 1.08 26.03 6.93
CA HIS A 53 0.20 27.12 6.43
C HIS A 53 -0.46 26.89 5.06
N GLY A 54 -0.56 25.64 4.60
CA GLY A 54 -1.54 25.23 3.59
C GLY A 54 -2.56 24.29 4.23
N HIS A 55 -3.87 24.56 4.09
CA HIS A 55 -4.94 23.75 4.66
C HIS A 55 -5.11 22.36 3.98
N LEU A 56 -4.05 21.57 3.84
CA LEU A 56 -4.13 20.16 3.46
C LEU A 56 -4.17 19.29 4.72
N GLN A 57 -5.24 18.53 4.89
CA GLN A 57 -5.38 17.56 5.98
C GLN A 57 -4.74 16.23 5.58
N LEU A 58 -3.41 16.15 5.71
CA LEU A 58 -2.66 14.89 5.67
C LEU A 58 -3.20 13.93 6.78
N GLY A 59 -3.35 12.65 6.48
CA GLY A 59 -3.66 11.61 7.48
C GLY A 59 -5.12 11.52 7.97
N LYS A 60 -6.09 12.18 7.32
CA LYS A 60 -7.49 11.78 7.53
C LYS A 60 -7.79 10.51 6.70
N PRO A 61 -8.86 9.73 6.96
CA PRO A 61 -9.21 8.56 6.15
C PRO A 61 -9.77 8.90 4.78
N VAL A 62 -9.34 8.22 3.71
CA VAL A 62 -10.17 8.07 2.51
C VAL A 62 -11.51 7.46 2.97
N PRO A 63 -12.69 7.99 2.58
CA PRO A 63 -13.95 7.37 2.95
C PRO A 63 -13.92 5.88 2.60
N SER A 64 -14.17 5.01 3.59
CA SER A 64 -14.16 3.55 3.37
C SER A 64 -15.14 3.21 2.24
N ILE A 65 -14.72 2.38 1.29
CA ILE A 65 -15.62 1.82 0.28
C ILE A 65 -16.66 0.89 0.95
N LEU A 66 -16.37 0.41 2.16
CA LEU A 66 -17.19 -0.51 2.95
C LEU A 66 -18.17 0.18 3.91
N THR A 67 -18.68 1.39 3.62
CA THR A 67 -19.77 1.88 4.48
C THR A 67 -20.96 0.92 4.37
N ARG A 68 -21.57 0.57 5.51
CA ARG A 68 -22.70 -0.37 5.60
C ARG A 68 -23.88 -0.03 4.67
N THR A 69 -23.98 1.23 4.24
CA THR A 69 -25.02 1.72 3.33
C THR A 69 -24.65 1.51 1.85
N ASP A 70 -23.36 1.40 1.52
CA ASP A 70 -22.84 1.11 0.17
C ASP A 70 -22.82 -0.39 -0.11
N LEU A 71 -22.54 -1.20 0.92
CA LEU A 71 -22.58 -2.67 0.91
C LEU A 71 -23.97 -3.26 0.57
N GLU A 72 -25.05 -2.52 0.82
CA GLU A 72 -26.43 -2.97 0.57
C GLU A 72 -26.98 -2.52 -0.81
N LYS A 73 -26.27 -1.65 -1.56
CA LYS A 73 -26.83 -0.93 -2.73
C LYS A 73 -26.15 -1.20 -4.08
N ARG A 74 -25.01 -1.91 -4.16
CA ARG A 74 -24.27 -2.06 -5.42
C ARG A 74 -24.53 -3.40 -6.13
N PRO A 75 -24.92 -3.41 -7.42
CA PRO A 75 -25.16 -4.64 -8.21
C PRO A 75 -23.91 -5.47 -8.53
N GLY A 76 -22.70 -4.97 -8.27
CA GLY A 76 -21.41 -5.63 -8.56
C GLY A 76 -20.82 -6.47 -7.42
N LEU A 77 -21.38 -6.41 -6.21
CA LEU A 77 -20.97 -7.26 -5.09
C LEU A 77 -21.52 -8.69 -5.29
N GLY A 78 -20.83 -9.48 -6.10
CA GLY A 78 -21.09 -10.90 -6.23
C GLY A 78 -20.72 -11.61 -4.92
N ARG A 79 -21.72 -12.10 -4.16
CA ARG A 79 -21.45 -13.05 -3.07
C ARG A 79 -20.79 -14.29 -3.67
N GLY A 80 -19.51 -14.52 -3.34
CA GLY A 80 -18.83 -15.77 -3.67
C GLY A 80 -19.55 -16.99 -3.07
N ALA A 81 -19.45 -18.15 -3.72
CA ALA A 81 -20.03 -19.38 -3.19
C ALA A 81 -19.24 -19.89 -1.97
N GLY A 82 -19.84 -19.78 -0.78
CA GLY A 82 -19.25 -20.18 0.52
C GLY A 82 -18.68 -18.99 1.30
N VAL A 83 -18.89 -18.96 2.64
CA VAL A 83 -18.62 -17.84 3.60
C VAL A 83 -18.82 -16.48 2.96
N ASP A 84 -20.00 -15.82 3.11
CA ASP A 84 -20.35 -14.49 2.53
C ASP A 84 -19.12 -13.61 2.24
N THR A 85 -18.52 -13.81 1.06
CA THR A 85 -17.23 -13.24 0.68
C THR A 85 -17.53 -11.96 -0.08
N THR A 86 -16.98 -10.85 0.42
CA THR A 86 -16.99 -9.55 -0.25
C THR A 86 -15.86 -9.52 -1.27
N VAL A 87 -16.22 -9.23 -2.52
CA VAL A 87 -15.26 -9.11 -3.63
C VAL A 87 -15.13 -7.64 -3.96
N ILE A 88 -13.91 -7.11 -3.92
CA ILE A 88 -13.60 -5.73 -4.26
C ILE A 88 -12.93 -5.74 -5.64
N GLN A 89 -13.53 -5.04 -6.60
CA GLN A 89 -13.03 -4.98 -7.97
C GLN A 89 -12.03 -3.82 -8.12
N ILE A 90 -10.86 -4.09 -8.72
CA ILE A 90 -9.78 -3.12 -8.94
C ILE A 90 -9.60 -2.88 -10.44
N ALA A 91 -9.67 -1.62 -10.87
CA ALA A 91 -9.12 -1.19 -12.15
C ALA A 91 -7.65 -0.82 -11.94
N VAL A 92 -6.73 -1.62 -12.50
CA VAL A 92 -5.31 -1.28 -12.53
C VAL A 92 -5.03 -0.51 -13.82
N ILE A 93 -4.75 0.78 -13.70
CA ILE A 93 -4.62 1.72 -14.82
C ILE A 93 -3.15 2.04 -15.00
N ARG A 94 -2.54 1.59 -16.11
CA ARG A 94 -1.12 1.86 -16.39
C ARG A 94 -0.95 3.18 -17.10
N VAL A 95 -0.05 4.02 -16.59
CA VAL A 95 0.26 5.34 -17.13
C VAL A 95 1.75 5.46 -17.43
N GLU A 96 2.09 5.84 -18.66
CA GLU A 96 3.43 6.24 -19.06
C GLU A 96 3.43 7.66 -19.64
N PHE A 97 4.61 8.20 -19.92
CA PHE A 97 4.79 9.57 -20.39
C PHE A 97 5.29 9.62 -21.84
N GLU A 98 4.96 10.67 -22.58
CA GLU A 98 5.52 10.90 -23.91
C GLU A 98 7.02 11.16 -23.83
N THR A 99 7.43 11.98 -22.85
CA THR A 99 8.80 12.36 -22.57
C THR A 99 9.09 12.41 -21.07
N ASP A 100 10.37 12.29 -20.72
CA ASP A 100 10.89 12.72 -19.43
C ASP A 100 12.05 13.69 -19.68
N ARG A 101 11.77 14.99 -19.56
CA ARG A 101 12.79 16.03 -19.73
C ARG A 101 13.63 16.25 -18.48
N ALA A 102 13.19 15.76 -17.32
CA ALA A 102 13.91 15.84 -16.07
C ALA A 102 15.12 14.89 -16.05
N GLY A 103 15.08 13.81 -16.83
CA GLY A 103 16.22 12.94 -17.08
C GLY A 103 16.73 12.30 -15.79
N ASP A 104 17.99 12.56 -15.43
CA ASP A 104 18.62 11.97 -14.24
C ASP A 104 18.02 12.42 -12.90
N ARG A 105 17.04 13.33 -12.92
CA ARG A 105 16.26 13.75 -11.75
C ARG A 105 15.00 12.91 -11.53
N THR A 106 14.69 11.97 -12.41
CA THR A 106 13.68 10.92 -12.21
C THR A 106 14.30 9.55 -12.44
N THR A 107 13.61 8.50 -12.00
CA THR A 107 13.99 7.12 -12.25
C THR A 107 13.35 6.62 -13.53
N GLY A 108 14.18 6.23 -14.50
CA GLY A 108 13.74 5.66 -15.78
C GLY A 108 13.75 6.69 -16.92
N ASP A 109 12.86 6.52 -17.89
CA ASP A 109 12.70 7.41 -19.05
C ASP A 109 11.24 7.85 -19.28
N GLY A 110 10.42 7.70 -18.24
CA GLY A 110 8.97 7.91 -18.28
C GLY A 110 8.19 6.77 -18.92
N ARG A 111 8.79 5.61 -19.21
CA ARG A 111 8.10 4.42 -19.73
C ARG A 111 8.29 3.21 -18.83
N PHE A 112 7.34 2.29 -18.90
CA PHE A 112 7.45 1.04 -18.15
C PHE A 112 8.67 0.22 -18.58
N MET A 113 9.31 -0.47 -17.63
CA MET A 113 10.45 -1.33 -17.89
C MET A 113 10.02 -2.58 -18.68
N ARG A 114 10.50 -2.71 -19.92
CA ARG A 114 10.11 -3.80 -20.84
C ARG A 114 11.16 -4.89 -20.99
N GLU A 115 12.40 -4.57 -20.70
CA GLU A 115 13.53 -5.48 -20.84
C GLU A 115 13.86 -6.13 -19.50
N ASP A 116 14.21 -7.42 -19.54
CA ASP A 116 14.62 -8.17 -18.35
C ASP A 116 15.80 -7.48 -17.66
N ASN A 117 15.64 -7.25 -16.36
CA ASN A 117 16.63 -6.63 -15.48
C ASN A 117 16.90 -7.49 -14.24
N SER A 118 16.59 -8.79 -14.29
CA SER A 118 16.73 -9.71 -13.16
C SER A 118 18.16 -9.90 -12.65
N ASP A 119 19.16 -9.46 -13.42
CA ASP A 119 20.56 -9.36 -13.01
C ASP A 119 20.83 -8.17 -12.08
N VAL A 120 20.01 -7.12 -12.16
CA VAL A 120 20.05 -5.93 -11.29
C VAL A 120 19.04 -6.07 -10.15
N TYR A 121 17.78 -6.37 -10.49
CA TYR A 121 16.67 -6.49 -9.56
C TYR A 121 16.04 -7.87 -9.66
N PHE A 122 16.48 -8.80 -8.82
CA PHE A 122 15.94 -10.16 -8.84
C PHE A 122 14.61 -10.33 -8.10
N ILE A 123 14.12 -9.25 -7.49
CA ILE A 123 12.78 -9.14 -6.89
C ILE A 123 12.03 -8.12 -7.73
N ASP A 124 10.80 -8.48 -8.11
CA ASP A 124 9.97 -7.70 -9.01
C ASP A 124 10.71 -7.28 -10.32
N PRO A 125 11.43 -8.22 -10.99
CA PRO A 125 12.13 -7.90 -12.24
C PRO A 125 11.13 -7.52 -13.35
N ALA A 126 11.62 -6.69 -14.26
CA ALA A 126 10.97 -6.44 -15.54
C ALA A 126 10.94 -7.73 -16.39
N PRO A 127 10.00 -7.88 -17.34
CA PRO A 127 9.06 -6.87 -17.84
C PRO A 127 7.92 -6.53 -16.87
N HIS A 128 7.69 -5.24 -16.65
CA HIS A 128 6.55 -4.70 -15.89
C HIS A 128 5.30 -4.59 -16.77
N ASP A 129 4.84 -5.75 -17.25
CA ASP A 129 3.70 -5.90 -18.16
C ASP A 129 2.37 -6.17 -17.42
N ASP A 130 1.32 -6.51 -18.18
CA ASP A 130 0.01 -6.83 -17.61
C ASP A 130 0.05 -8.03 -16.65
N ALA A 131 0.88 -9.03 -16.92
CA ALA A 131 1.06 -10.19 -16.05
C ALA A 131 1.76 -9.83 -14.74
N TYR A 132 2.73 -8.91 -14.77
CA TYR A 132 3.40 -8.37 -13.59
C TYR A 132 2.39 -7.74 -12.61
N PHE A 133 1.58 -6.79 -13.09
CA PHE A 133 0.58 -6.14 -12.21
C PHE A 133 -0.56 -7.08 -11.80
N ALA A 134 -0.95 -8.03 -12.66
CA ALA A 134 -1.92 -9.06 -12.29
C ALA A 134 -1.39 -9.96 -11.14
N ALA A 135 -0.09 -10.25 -11.11
CA ALA A 135 0.53 -11.02 -10.04
C ALA A 135 0.50 -10.26 -8.70
N HIS A 136 0.70 -8.93 -8.71
CA HIS A 136 0.56 -8.10 -7.51
C HIS A 136 -0.89 -8.04 -7.00
N VAL A 137 -1.87 -7.94 -7.90
CA VAL A 137 -3.30 -8.05 -7.54
C VAL A 137 -3.59 -9.41 -6.90
N GLU A 138 -3.06 -10.50 -7.46
CA GLU A 138 -3.20 -11.83 -6.87
C GLU A 138 -2.56 -11.91 -5.48
N ALA A 139 -1.37 -11.33 -5.30
CA ALA A 139 -0.67 -11.30 -4.03
C ALA A 139 -1.48 -10.56 -2.94
N VAL A 140 -2.00 -9.36 -3.24
CA VAL A 140 -2.82 -8.60 -2.27
C VAL A 140 -4.16 -9.25 -2.00
N SER A 141 -4.75 -9.91 -3.01
CA SER A 141 -5.97 -10.72 -2.83
C SER A 141 -5.75 -11.87 -1.85
N ARG A 142 -4.64 -12.62 -2.00
CA ARG A 142 -4.24 -13.69 -1.08
C ARG A 142 -3.95 -13.17 0.32
N TYR A 143 -3.28 -12.02 0.43
CA TYR A 143 -3.00 -11.38 1.71
C TYR A 143 -4.28 -11.04 2.47
N TRP A 144 -5.18 -10.25 1.87
CA TRP A 144 -6.41 -9.83 2.55
C TRP A 144 -7.42 -10.97 2.74
N ALA A 145 -7.47 -11.95 1.84
CA ALA A 145 -8.22 -13.18 2.09
C ALA A 145 -7.68 -13.93 3.31
N SER A 146 -6.35 -13.99 3.49
CA SER A 146 -5.76 -14.56 4.70
C SER A 146 -6.10 -13.75 5.95
N MET A 147 -5.95 -12.42 5.88
CA MET A 147 -6.16 -11.52 7.03
C MET A 147 -7.62 -11.40 7.47
N THR A 148 -8.57 -11.66 6.57
CA THR A 148 -10.02 -11.62 6.83
C THR A 148 -10.67 -13.00 6.91
N TYR A 149 -9.88 -14.07 6.84
CA TYR A 149 -10.34 -15.46 6.86
C TYR A 149 -11.35 -15.77 5.75
N GLY A 150 -11.01 -15.36 4.53
CA GLY A 150 -11.77 -15.58 3.31
C GLY A 150 -12.95 -14.63 3.11
N ARG A 151 -13.14 -13.61 3.96
CA ARG A 151 -14.31 -12.71 3.87
C ARG A 151 -14.13 -11.55 2.91
N VAL A 152 -12.91 -11.19 2.61
CA VAL A 152 -12.57 -10.17 1.63
C VAL A 152 -11.60 -10.77 0.64
N LYS A 153 -11.85 -10.57 -0.64
CA LYS A 153 -10.88 -10.81 -1.70
C LYS A 153 -10.88 -9.61 -2.65
N PHE A 154 -9.73 -9.40 -3.27
CA PHE A 154 -9.58 -8.44 -4.36
C PHE A 154 -9.54 -9.19 -5.69
N GLU A 155 -10.20 -8.65 -6.69
CA GLU A 155 -10.10 -9.09 -8.08
C GLU A 155 -9.77 -7.86 -8.91
N GLY A 156 -8.89 -7.98 -9.89
CA GLY A 156 -8.42 -6.82 -10.64
C GLY A 156 -8.28 -7.10 -12.12
N THR A 157 -8.47 -6.04 -12.90
CA THR A 157 -8.25 -6.03 -14.35
C THR A 157 -7.21 -4.96 -14.66
N VAL A 158 -6.20 -5.34 -15.46
CA VAL A 158 -5.16 -4.41 -15.90
C VAL A 158 -5.55 -3.77 -17.23
N PHE A 159 -5.44 -2.45 -17.30
CA PHE A 159 -5.76 -1.61 -18.45
C PHE A 159 -4.50 -0.90 -18.99
N PRO A 160 -4.44 -0.66 -20.32
CA PRO A 160 -5.36 -1.13 -21.36
C PRO A 160 -5.38 -2.66 -21.48
N ARG A 161 -6.51 -3.23 -21.88
CA ARG A 161 -6.67 -4.69 -21.98
C ARG A 161 -6.06 -5.24 -23.26
N ASN A 162 -5.63 -6.50 -23.22
CA ASN A 162 -5.09 -7.23 -24.38
C ASN A 162 -3.86 -6.59 -25.04
N ASP A 163 -3.21 -5.66 -24.33
CA ASP A 163 -1.93 -5.10 -24.70
C ASP A 163 -0.93 -5.34 -23.57
N ARG A 164 0.01 -6.26 -23.82
CA ARG A 164 1.02 -6.67 -22.85
C ARG A 164 1.75 -5.46 -22.25
N PHE A 165 2.15 -4.50 -23.10
CA PHE A 165 2.90 -3.30 -22.69
C PHE A 165 2.08 -2.02 -22.85
N GLY A 166 0.77 -2.13 -23.01
CA GLY A 166 -0.10 -0.98 -23.18
C GLY A 166 -0.11 -0.11 -21.93
N ALA A 167 -0.11 1.20 -22.13
CA ALA A 167 -0.29 2.18 -21.07
C ALA A 167 -0.96 3.43 -21.66
N TYR A 168 -1.76 4.12 -20.85
CA TYR A 168 -2.28 5.43 -21.21
C TYR A 168 -1.15 6.44 -21.11
N ARG A 169 -1.17 7.43 -22.01
CA ARG A 169 -0.01 8.29 -22.18
C ARG A 169 -0.28 9.74 -21.84
N LEU A 170 0.52 10.25 -20.92
CA LEU A 170 0.57 11.65 -20.51
C LEU A 170 1.72 12.37 -21.21
N THR A 171 1.82 13.70 -21.04
CA THR A 171 2.82 14.50 -21.78
C THR A 171 4.23 14.29 -21.26
N ASP A 172 4.61 14.95 -20.18
CA ASP A 172 5.97 14.90 -19.64
C ASP A 172 5.92 14.63 -18.14
N MET A 173 6.79 13.73 -17.67
CA MET A 173 6.83 13.36 -16.25
C MET A 173 7.13 14.56 -15.33
N GLU A 174 8.00 15.48 -15.75
CA GLU A 174 8.37 16.66 -14.94
C GLU A 174 7.18 17.61 -14.72
N ASP A 175 6.15 17.59 -15.57
CA ASP A 175 5.00 18.49 -15.46
C ASP A 175 4.19 18.28 -14.16
N TYR A 176 4.38 17.13 -13.50
CA TYR A 176 3.67 16.74 -12.28
C TYR A 176 4.51 16.84 -10.99
N GLY A 177 5.81 17.12 -11.14
CA GLY A 177 6.76 17.26 -10.04
C GLY A 177 6.66 18.58 -9.27
N PRO A 178 7.50 18.78 -8.22
CA PRO A 178 7.59 20.04 -7.49
C PRO A 178 7.94 21.23 -8.39
N ARG A 179 7.41 22.41 -8.09
CA ARG A 179 7.60 23.63 -8.93
C ARG A 179 8.93 24.34 -8.72
N ASN A 180 9.58 24.04 -7.61
CA ASN A 180 10.86 24.62 -7.21
C ASN A 180 11.56 23.67 -6.23
N ASP A 181 12.86 23.86 -6.05
CA ASP A 181 13.68 22.95 -5.24
C ASP A 181 13.38 22.99 -3.72
N ASP A 182 12.52 23.91 -3.26
CA ASP A 182 12.09 23.98 -1.85
C ASP A 182 10.82 23.17 -1.58
N GLU A 183 10.11 22.75 -2.63
CA GLU A 183 8.95 21.86 -2.56
C GLU A 183 9.39 20.39 -2.61
N LEU A 184 8.90 19.57 -1.67
CA LEU A 184 9.09 18.11 -1.73
C LEU A 184 8.22 17.47 -2.82
N PHE A 185 7.02 18.01 -3.04
CA PHE A 185 6.10 17.60 -4.10
C PHE A 185 5.08 18.71 -4.38
N SER A 186 4.50 18.72 -5.58
CA SER A 186 3.49 19.71 -6.00
C SER A 186 2.08 19.15 -5.84
N ILE A 187 1.29 19.68 -4.91
CA ILE A 187 -0.12 19.26 -4.75
C ILE A 187 -0.91 19.48 -6.04
N GLU A 188 -0.66 20.60 -6.73
CA GLU A 188 -1.31 20.89 -8.01
C GLU A 188 -0.83 19.93 -9.10
N GLY A 189 0.47 19.63 -9.16
CA GLY A 189 1.05 18.66 -10.08
C GLY A 189 0.47 17.27 -9.89
N LEU A 190 0.41 16.77 -8.65
CA LEU A 190 -0.17 15.47 -8.33
C LEU A 190 -1.68 15.41 -8.59
N THR A 191 -2.40 16.53 -8.38
CA THR A 191 -3.82 16.63 -8.73
C THR A 191 -4.03 16.60 -10.24
N ASN A 192 -3.16 17.28 -11.00
CA ASN A 192 -3.18 17.25 -12.46
C ASN A 192 -2.81 15.87 -12.99
N TYR A 193 -1.80 15.21 -12.42
CA TYR A 193 -1.43 13.83 -12.75
C TYR A 193 -2.63 12.89 -12.59
N ALA A 194 -3.29 12.95 -11.42
CA ALA A 194 -4.45 12.12 -11.15
C ALA A 194 -5.60 12.40 -12.14
N ARG A 195 -5.89 13.67 -12.41
CA ARG A 195 -6.93 14.08 -13.37
C ARG A 195 -6.62 13.60 -14.78
N GLU A 196 -5.42 13.86 -15.28
CA GLU A 196 -5.05 13.55 -16.66
C GLU A 196 -4.91 12.05 -16.89
N SER A 197 -4.46 11.30 -15.88
CA SER A 197 -4.47 9.83 -15.91
C SER A 197 -5.89 9.28 -16.12
N LEU A 198 -6.87 9.81 -15.38
CA LEU A 198 -8.26 9.41 -15.52
C LEU A 198 -8.85 9.83 -16.87
N ILE A 199 -8.55 11.04 -17.37
CA ILE A 199 -9.00 11.50 -18.69
C ILE A 199 -8.40 10.63 -19.81
N ALA A 200 -7.13 10.26 -19.71
CA ALA A 200 -6.48 9.42 -20.70
C ALA A 200 -7.08 8.00 -20.70
N ALA A 201 -7.42 7.48 -19.53
CA ALA A 201 -8.08 6.18 -19.37
C ALA A 201 -9.55 6.18 -19.84
N ASP A 202 -10.28 7.29 -19.67
CA ASP A 202 -11.68 7.42 -20.09
C ASP A 202 -11.86 7.33 -21.61
N ALA A 203 -10.80 7.57 -22.38
CA ALA A 203 -10.80 7.38 -23.82
C ALA A 203 -10.83 5.89 -24.24
N ASP A 204 -10.60 4.95 -23.32
CA ASP A 204 -10.69 3.51 -23.56
C ASP A 204 -12.11 2.99 -23.27
N SER A 205 -12.83 2.64 -24.34
CA SER A 205 -14.19 2.11 -24.23
C SER A 205 -14.28 0.72 -23.57
N ASP A 206 -13.17 0.01 -23.37
CA ASP A 206 -13.14 -1.26 -22.63
C ASP A 206 -13.14 -1.05 -21.10
N LEU A 207 -12.84 0.16 -20.62
CA LEU A 207 -12.87 0.53 -19.19
C LEU A 207 -14.25 1.09 -18.82
N VAL A 208 -15.10 0.22 -18.27
CA VAL A 208 -16.40 0.62 -17.70
C VAL A 208 -16.20 0.92 -16.22
N TRP A 209 -16.32 2.18 -15.83
CA TRP A 209 -15.90 2.64 -14.50
C TRP A 209 -16.73 2.04 -13.36
N SER A 210 -18.05 1.93 -13.58
CA SER A 210 -19.00 1.36 -12.63
C SER A 210 -18.78 -0.12 -12.29
N ASP A 211 -17.92 -0.84 -13.03
CA ASP A 211 -17.53 -2.22 -12.73
C ASP A 211 -16.48 -2.32 -11.61
N TYR A 212 -15.85 -1.20 -11.23
CA TYR A 212 -14.71 -1.18 -10.32
C TYR A 212 -14.98 -0.38 -9.04
N ASP A 213 -14.45 -0.89 -7.92
CA ASP A 213 -14.53 -0.26 -6.61
C ASP A 213 -13.28 0.59 -6.32
N VAL A 214 -12.12 0.14 -6.78
CA VAL A 214 -10.82 0.76 -6.55
C VAL A 214 -10.18 1.15 -7.87
N LEU A 215 -9.74 2.40 -7.98
CA LEU A 215 -8.89 2.87 -9.07
C LEU A 215 -7.44 2.87 -8.60
N PHE A 216 -6.64 1.96 -9.15
CA PHE A 216 -5.23 1.78 -8.82
C PHE A 216 -4.39 2.17 -10.04
N VAL A 217 -3.94 3.43 -10.06
CA VAL A 217 -3.15 3.98 -11.15
C VAL A 217 -1.68 3.71 -10.88
N VAL A 218 -1.05 2.95 -11.77
CA VAL A 218 0.40 2.70 -11.73
C VAL A 218 1.10 3.59 -12.74
N HIS A 219 2.18 4.27 -12.32
CA HIS A 219 3.01 5.08 -13.23
C HIS A 219 4.33 4.37 -13.56
N ALA A 220 4.85 4.64 -14.75
CA ALA A 220 6.24 4.36 -15.09
C ALA A 220 7.21 5.10 -14.15
N GLY A 221 8.37 4.49 -13.89
CA GLY A 221 9.37 4.99 -12.97
C GLY A 221 9.17 4.55 -11.52
N SER A 222 10.09 4.98 -10.65
CA SER A 222 10.09 4.67 -9.23
C SER A 222 9.33 5.73 -8.42
N ASP A 223 9.03 5.43 -7.16
CA ASP A 223 8.41 6.40 -6.27
C ASP A 223 9.39 7.29 -5.50
N TRP A 224 9.01 8.55 -5.33
CA TRP A 224 9.77 9.53 -4.56
C TRP A 224 10.08 9.06 -3.12
N GLN A 225 9.19 8.29 -2.50
CA GLN A 225 9.41 7.77 -1.15
C GLN A 225 10.63 6.88 -1.01
N ASN A 226 11.05 6.26 -2.10
CA ASN A 226 12.11 5.29 -2.14
C ASN A 226 13.43 5.88 -2.67
N ASP A 227 13.47 7.18 -3.01
CA ASP A 227 14.70 7.90 -3.37
C ASP A 227 15.58 8.03 -2.12
N VAL A 228 16.46 7.04 -1.93
CA VAL A 228 17.28 6.91 -0.72
C VAL A 228 18.40 7.94 -0.74
N PHE A 229 18.99 8.17 -1.91
CA PHE A 229 20.12 9.06 -2.11
C PHE A 229 19.73 10.52 -2.39
N GLY A 230 18.44 10.80 -2.62
CA GLY A 230 17.95 12.14 -2.97
C GLY A 230 18.37 12.57 -4.37
N ASN A 231 18.64 11.62 -5.27
CA ASN A 231 19.19 11.85 -6.61
C ASN A 231 18.10 11.91 -7.69
N THR A 232 16.92 11.34 -7.44
CA THR A 232 15.74 11.41 -8.30
C THR A 232 14.58 12.18 -7.65
N PRO A 233 14.80 13.45 -7.25
CA PRO A 233 13.85 14.21 -6.44
C PRO A 233 12.55 14.57 -7.17
N LEU A 234 12.45 14.29 -8.47
CA LEU A 234 11.28 14.56 -9.29
C LEU A 234 10.45 13.30 -9.59
N ASP A 235 10.79 12.15 -9.00
CA ASP A 235 9.94 10.98 -9.02
C ASP A 235 8.54 11.30 -8.48
N LEU A 236 7.53 10.63 -9.04
CA LEU A 236 6.17 10.77 -8.53
C LEU A 236 6.06 10.00 -7.21
N PRO A 237 5.43 10.57 -6.17
CA PRO A 237 5.20 9.81 -4.96
C PRO A 237 4.05 8.80 -5.13
N THR A 238 4.07 7.74 -4.32
CA THR A 238 2.87 6.98 -3.98
C THR A 238 1.90 7.88 -3.20
N PHE A 239 0.63 7.96 -3.62
CA PHE A 239 -0.36 8.75 -2.89
C PHE A 239 -1.79 8.28 -3.12
N SER A 240 -2.66 8.61 -2.16
CA SER A 240 -4.11 8.47 -2.30
C SER A 240 -4.75 9.85 -2.39
N ILE A 241 -5.65 10.05 -3.36
CA ILE A 241 -6.38 11.32 -3.55
C ILE A 241 -7.89 11.08 -3.48
N ALA A 242 -8.62 12.04 -2.88
CA ALA A 242 -10.07 12.12 -2.96
C ALA A 242 -10.50 13.44 -3.60
N PHE A 243 -11.29 13.35 -4.67
CA PHE A 243 -11.77 14.51 -5.42
C PHE A 243 -12.96 15.18 -4.72
N SER A 244 -13.12 16.50 -4.92
CA SER A 244 -14.30 17.23 -4.46
C SER A 244 -15.49 16.98 -5.39
N ASP A 245 -16.73 17.14 -4.89
CA ASP A 245 -17.96 16.95 -5.69
C ASP A 245 -18.03 17.86 -6.93
N SER A 246 -17.30 18.99 -6.93
CA SER A 246 -17.18 19.92 -8.07
C SER A 246 -16.05 19.59 -9.04
N ASP A 247 -15.12 18.73 -8.65
CA ASP A 247 -13.91 18.37 -9.41
C ASP A 247 -13.92 16.92 -9.90
N VAL A 248 -15.03 16.23 -9.67
CA VAL A 248 -15.32 14.89 -10.18
C VAL A 248 -14.95 14.81 -11.66
N VAL A 249 -14.12 13.84 -12.03
CA VAL A 249 -14.05 13.40 -13.42
C VAL A 249 -15.38 12.70 -13.68
N VAL A 250 -16.29 13.42 -14.34
CA VAL A 250 -17.53 12.86 -14.83
C VAL A 250 -17.15 12.13 -16.10
N THR A 251 -17.15 10.81 -16.03
CA THR A 251 -16.90 9.94 -17.17
C THR A 251 -18.03 10.11 -18.19
N ASP A 252 -17.83 9.68 -19.42
CA ASP A 252 -18.89 9.71 -20.44
C ASP A 252 -20.18 8.96 -20.00
N GLU A 253 -20.05 8.06 -19.03
CA GLU A 253 -21.13 7.26 -18.42
C GLU A 253 -21.90 8.02 -17.30
N GLY A 254 -21.43 9.21 -16.93
CA GLY A 254 -21.98 10.00 -15.83
C GLY A 254 -21.54 9.52 -14.44
N ASP A 255 -20.57 8.61 -14.36
CA ASP A 255 -20.04 8.11 -13.10
C ASP A 255 -19.15 9.16 -12.43
N THR A 256 -19.23 9.20 -11.10
CA THR A 256 -18.44 10.11 -10.29
C THR A 256 -17.29 9.37 -9.61
N LEU A 257 -16.07 9.54 -10.12
CA LEU A 257 -14.88 8.94 -9.52
C LEU A 257 -14.42 9.77 -8.32
N THR A 258 -14.46 9.18 -7.13
CA THR A 258 -14.25 9.91 -5.88
C THR A 258 -12.86 9.74 -5.29
N THR A 259 -12.18 8.62 -5.59
CA THR A 259 -10.94 8.23 -4.92
C THR A 259 -10.03 7.44 -5.86
N MET A 260 -8.73 7.67 -5.77
CA MET A 260 -7.72 7.01 -6.60
C MET A 260 -6.44 6.78 -5.78
N ILE A 261 -5.81 5.64 -5.98
CA ILE A 261 -4.44 5.35 -5.49
C ILE A 261 -3.49 5.52 -6.68
N THR A 262 -2.37 6.20 -6.45
CA THR A 262 -1.21 6.25 -7.34
C THR A 262 -0.09 5.40 -6.76
N TYR A 263 0.55 4.58 -7.59
CA TYR A 263 1.65 3.69 -7.19
C TYR A 263 2.71 3.60 -8.31
N PRO A 264 3.99 3.34 -8.02
CA PRO A 264 5.02 3.22 -9.07
C PRO A 264 5.01 1.83 -9.73
N GLU A 265 5.74 1.68 -10.83
CA GLU A 265 6.01 0.36 -11.44
C GLU A 265 7.02 -0.45 -10.62
N THR A 266 7.90 0.23 -9.89
CA THR A 266 8.95 -0.34 -9.05
C THR A 266 9.19 0.58 -7.85
N SER A 267 9.58 -0.02 -6.73
CA SER A 267 10.11 0.71 -5.57
C SER A 267 11.59 0.40 -5.34
N SER A 268 12.19 -0.44 -6.19
CA SER A 268 13.61 -0.76 -6.18
C SER A 268 14.39 0.32 -6.91
N GLN A 269 15.24 1.03 -6.18
CA GLN A 269 16.12 2.09 -6.68
C GLN A 269 17.35 2.21 -5.76
N ASP A 270 18.38 2.94 -6.20
CA ASP A 270 19.61 3.17 -5.42
C ASP A 270 20.33 1.90 -4.94
N GLY A 271 20.10 0.77 -5.61
CA GLY A 271 20.65 -0.54 -5.24
C GLY A 271 19.90 -1.25 -4.11
N PHE A 272 18.78 -0.70 -3.62
CA PHE A 272 17.91 -1.34 -2.64
C PHE A 272 16.78 -2.12 -3.31
N LEU A 273 16.51 -3.32 -2.82
CA LEU A 273 15.41 -4.15 -3.29
C LEU A 273 14.17 -3.93 -2.43
N VAL A 274 13.11 -3.45 -3.07
CA VAL A 274 11.81 -3.23 -2.43
C VAL A 274 10.73 -3.84 -3.31
N ALA A 275 10.06 -4.85 -2.78
CA ALA A 275 8.90 -5.45 -3.41
C ALA A 275 7.66 -4.58 -3.21
N LEU A 276 6.82 -4.49 -4.24
CA LEU A 276 5.61 -3.67 -4.19
C LEU A 276 4.53 -4.21 -3.23
N ASN A 277 4.55 -5.53 -2.97
CA ASN A 277 3.48 -6.25 -2.27
C ASN A 277 3.11 -5.65 -0.90
N GLY A 278 4.12 -5.24 -0.12
CA GLY A 278 3.91 -4.68 1.21
C GLY A 278 3.14 -3.36 1.16
N GLY A 279 3.59 -2.44 0.31
CA GLY A 279 2.92 -1.15 0.14
C GLY A 279 1.53 -1.30 -0.49
N ILE A 280 1.36 -2.18 -1.47
CA ILE A 280 0.03 -2.48 -2.03
C ILE A 280 -0.91 -3.02 -0.95
N ALA A 281 -0.44 -3.89 -0.04
CA ALA A 281 -1.25 -4.37 1.07
C ALA A 281 -1.70 -3.25 2.02
N HIS A 282 -0.81 -2.27 2.27
CA HIS A 282 -1.10 -1.06 3.07
C HIS A 282 -2.17 -0.18 2.39
N GLU A 283 -1.98 0.17 1.12
CA GLU A 283 -2.91 1.02 0.37
C GLU A 283 -4.30 0.38 0.24
N MET A 284 -4.34 -0.94 0.00
CA MET A 284 -5.61 -1.69 -0.02
C MET A 284 -6.27 -1.76 1.37
N GLY A 285 -5.49 -1.67 2.45
CA GLY A 285 -6.01 -1.51 3.80
C GLY A 285 -6.83 -0.22 3.97
N HIS A 286 -6.39 0.89 3.40
CA HIS A 286 -7.18 2.12 3.38
C HIS A 286 -8.51 1.96 2.64
N GLN A 287 -8.54 1.18 1.56
CA GLN A 287 -9.78 0.87 0.83
C GLN A 287 -10.78 0.06 1.69
N LEU A 288 -10.26 -0.70 2.66
CA LEU A 288 -11.05 -1.39 3.69
C LEU A 288 -11.37 -0.50 4.90
N GLY A 289 -11.14 0.81 4.81
CA GLY A 289 -11.43 1.78 5.86
C GLY A 289 -10.42 1.82 7.00
N LEU A 290 -9.22 1.27 6.81
CA LEU A 290 -8.15 1.36 7.79
C LEU A 290 -7.44 2.71 7.76
N PHE A 291 -6.95 3.09 8.93
CA PHE A 291 -6.21 4.33 9.15
C PHE A 291 -4.74 4.01 9.27
N ASP A 292 -3.91 4.97 8.88
CA ASP A 292 -2.53 5.01 9.34
C ASP A 292 -2.50 5.00 10.87
N VAL A 293 -1.73 4.07 11.43
CA VAL A 293 -1.52 4.00 12.88
C VAL A 293 -0.10 4.41 13.28
N TYR A 294 0.72 4.88 12.34
CA TYR A 294 1.92 5.67 12.63
C TYR A 294 1.55 7.15 12.90
N ASN A 295 2.52 7.95 13.34
CA ASN A 295 2.31 9.39 13.49
C ASN A 295 2.30 10.05 12.10
N VAL A 296 1.12 10.37 11.57
CA VAL A 296 0.96 10.97 10.24
C VAL A 296 1.56 12.39 10.08
N GLU A 297 1.89 13.07 11.19
CA GLU A 297 2.56 14.38 11.13
C GLU A 297 4.09 14.23 10.99
N THR A 298 4.66 13.24 11.68
CA THR A 298 6.13 13.05 11.75
C THR A 298 6.62 11.82 11.00
N PHE A 299 5.71 10.96 10.53
CA PHE A 299 5.95 9.65 9.93
C PHE A 299 6.71 8.67 10.83
N ALA A 300 6.71 8.94 12.13
CA ALA A 300 7.37 8.09 13.12
C ALA A 300 6.48 6.88 13.45
N PRO A 301 7.04 5.66 13.53
CA PRO A 301 6.29 4.49 13.96
C PRO A 301 5.68 4.67 15.35
N THR A 302 4.48 4.17 15.57
CA THR A 302 3.87 4.09 16.92
C THR A 302 3.52 2.66 17.31
N VAL A 303 3.03 1.87 16.36
CA VAL A 303 2.80 0.43 16.46
C VAL A 303 3.94 -0.35 15.79
N ALA A 304 4.64 0.28 14.85
CA ALA A 304 5.75 -0.28 14.09
C ALA A 304 5.33 -1.56 13.34
N PHE A 305 6.22 -2.55 13.24
CA PHE A 305 6.01 -3.77 12.46
C PHE A 305 4.82 -4.64 12.91
N TYR A 306 4.19 -4.32 14.05
CA TYR A 306 3.02 -5.06 14.53
C TYR A 306 1.72 -4.73 13.78
N ASP A 307 1.70 -3.69 12.94
CA ASP A 307 0.55 -3.38 12.09
C ASP A 307 1.00 -3.05 10.67
N VAL A 308 0.34 -3.66 9.67
CA VAL A 308 0.55 -3.32 8.26
C VAL A 308 0.23 -1.86 7.97
N MET A 309 -0.65 -1.25 8.78
CA MET A 309 -1.02 0.18 8.69
C MET A 309 -0.03 1.11 9.41
N ASP A 310 1.08 0.56 9.92
CA ASP A 310 2.26 1.30 10.36
C ASP A 310 3.45 0.81 9.52
N SER A 311 4.52 0.32 10.15
CA SER A 311 5.73 -0.10 9.46
C SER A 311 5.68 -1.57 9.02
N GLY A 312 4.57 -2.27 9.27
CA GLY A 312 4.41 -3.68 8.93
C GLY A 312 4.47 -3.99 7.43
N ASN A 313 4.15 -3.00 6.59
CA ASN A 313 4.32 -3.08 5.13
C ASN A 313 5.81 -3.02 4.70
N LEU A 314 6.69 -2.51 5.56
CA LEU A 314 8.13 -2.37 5.32
C LEU A 314 8.96 -3.51 5.95
N THR A 315 8.33 -4.64 6.29
CA THR A 315 9.06 -5.79 6.85
C THR A 315 10.10 -6.28 5.84
N SER A 316 11.33 -6.51 6.28
CA SER A 316 12.42 -7.02 5.45
C SER A 316 12.70 -8.52 5.66
N VAL A 317 13.20 -9.16 4.61
CA VAL A 317 13.67 -10.54 4.61
C VAL A 317 15.02 -10.62 3.91
N PHE A 318 15.89 -11.53 4.36
CA PHE A 318 17.15 -11.81 3.69
C PHE A 318 16.98 -12.95 2.70
N ILE A 319 17.22 -12.69 1.41
CA ILE A 319 17.05 -13.67 0.32
C ILE A 319 18.40 -13.94 -0.35
N PRO A 320 18.76 -15.21 -0.60
CA PRO A 320 19.95 -15.54 -1.40
C PRO A 320 19.90 -14.91 -2.79
N LYS A 321 21.00 -14.26 -3.20
CA LYS A 321 21.12 -13.72 -4.56
C LYS A 321 21.10 -14.87 -5.57
N PRO A 322 20.31 -14.82 -6.66
CA PRO A 322 20.27 -15.92 -7.62
C PRO A 322 21.63 -16.25 -8.25
N ALA A 323 22.43 -15.22 -8.55
CA ALA A 323 23.77 -15.37 -9.14
C ALA A 323 24.84 -15.77 -8.11
N GLU A 324 24.62 -15.48 -6.82
CA GLU A 324 25.56 -15.72 -5.73
C GLU A 324 24.82 -16.28 -4.50
N PRO A 325 24.39 -17.56 -4.52
CA PRO A 325 23.49 -18.10 -3.49
C PRO A 325 24.05 -18.12 -2.06
N ASP A 326 25.37 -17.98 -1.91
CA ASP A 326 26.04 -17.85 -0.61
C ASP A 326 25.99 -16.42 -0.05
N SER A 327 25.50 -15.46 -0.84
CA SER A 327 25.32 -14.05 -0.49
C SER A 327 23.83 -13.75 -0.28
N LEU A 328 23.50 -13.08 0.83
CA LEU A 328 22.13 -12.67 1.15
C LEU A 328 21.97 -11.18 0.83
N GLU A 329 20.84 -10.83 0.21
CA GLU A 329 20.40 -9.46 0.02
C GLU A 329 19.19 -9.18 0.91
N GLU A 330 19.13 -7.97 1.48
CA GLU A 330 17.96 -7.52 2.22
C GLU A 330 16.89 -7.05 1.25
N VAL A 331 15.67 -7.56 1.39
CA VAL A 331 14.54 -7.21 0.54
C VAL A 331 13.38 -6.76 1.41
N ILE A 332 12.90 -5.53 1.17
CA ILE A 332 11.78 -4.93 1.90
C ILE A 332 10.47 -5.25 1.20
N GLY A 333 9.38 -5.38 1.97
CA GLY A 333 8.02 -5.38 1.41
C GLY A 333 7.56 -6.70 0.80
N VAL A 334 8.37 -7.75 0.85
CA VAL A 334 8.00 -9.08 0.30
C VAL A 334 6.84 -9.69 1.08
N LEU A 335 6.92 -9.63 2.41
CA LEU A 335 5.97 -10.27 3.32
C LEU A 335 5.46 -9.24 4.35
N PRO A 336 4.38 -8.49 4.03
CA PRO A 336 3.80 -7.57 4.99
C PRO A 336 3.32 -8.29 6.25
N SER A 337 3.46 -7.63 7.40
CA SER A 337 2.97 -8.16 8.66
C SER A 337 1.44 -8.22 8.71
N CYS A 338 0.89 -8.90 9.71
CA CYS A 338 -0.55 -8.93 9.92
C CYS A 338 -1.06 -7.55 10.41
N PRO A 339 -2.30 -7.15 10.06
CA PRO A 339 -2.94 -6.00 10.69
C PRO A 339 -2.96 -6.17 12.20
N GLY A 340 -2.69 -5.08 12.93
CA GLY A 340 -2.78 -5.00 14.40
C GLY A 340 -4.14 -5.44 14.92
N ALA A 341 -4.22 -5.81 16.20
CA ALA A 341 -5.49 -6.24 16.81
C ALA A 341 -6.62 -5.21 16.59
N TRP A 342 -6.28 -3.91 16.66
CA TRP A 342 -7.22 -2.82 16.40
C TRP A 342 -7.63 -2.73 14.92
N SER A 343 -6.67 -2.73 14.00
CA SER A 343 -6.95 -2.69 12.56
C SER A 343 -7.76 -3.91 12.11
N ARG A 344 -7.42 -5.11 12.60
CA ARG A 344 -8.20 -6.34 12.38
C ARG A 344 -9.63 -6.19 12.89
N TRP A 345 -9.79 -5.69 14.12
CA TRP A 345 -11.12 -5.42 14.67
C TRP A 345 -11.89 -4.45 13.78
N LEU A 346 -11.27 -3.37 13.32
CA LEU A 346 -11.92 -2.36 12.51
C LEU A 346 -12.39 -2.91 11.14
N VAL A 347 -11.57 -3.71 10.45
CA VAL A 347 -12.00 -4.39 9.20
C VAL A 347 -13.14 -5.36 9.48
N THR A 348 -12.99 -6.23 10.49
CA THR A 348 -14.01 -7.25 10.80
C THR A 348 -15.32 -6.63 11.29
N TYR A 349 -15.27 -5.52 12.02
CA TYR A 349 -16.43 -4.75 12.45
C TYR A 349 -17.21 -4.17 11.26
N GLN A 350 -16.50 -3.65 10.24
CA GLN A 350 -17.13 -3.20 8.99
C GLN A 350 -17.86 -4.34 8.26
N LEU A 351 -17.37 -5.58 8.43
CA LEU A 351 -18.00 -6.81 7.93
C LEU A 351 -19.08 -7.38 8.87
N GLY A 352 -19.46 -6.64 9.93
CA GLY A 352 -20.48 -7.04 10.90
C GLY A 352 -20.03 -8.10 11.91
N ILE A 353 -18.72 -8.26 12.11
CA ILE A 353 -18.14 -9.27 13.00
C ILE A 353 -17.48 -8.56 14.16
N ASP A 354 -18.08 -8.73 15.33
CA ASP A 354 -17.48 -8.27 16.57
C ASP A 354 -16.63 -9.37 17.23
N PRO A 355 -15.54 -8.98 17.91
CA PRO A 355 -14.74 -9.87 18.71
C PRO A 355 -15.57 -10.41 19.89
N PRO A 356 -15.46 -11.70 20.22
CA PRO A 356 -16.07 -12.23 21.42
C PRO A 356 -15.54 -11.49 22.65
N ARG A 357 -16.44 -11.16 23.57
CA ARG A 357 -16.09 -10.47 24.82
C ARG A 357 -15.71 -11.50 25.87
N VAL A 358 -14.60 -11.28 26.56
CA VAL A 358 -14.30 -12.00 27.79
C VAL A 358 -15.22 -11.48 28.89
N THR A 359 -16.02 -12.35 29.49
CA THR A 359 -16.97 -12.03 30.55
C THR A 359 -16.54 -12.68 31.87
N SER A 360 -17.15 -12.27 32.97
CA SER A 360 -16.96 -12.91 34.29
C SER A 360 -17.26 -14.41 34.29
N ASP A 361 -18.12 -14.86 33.37
CA ASP A 361 -18.54 -16.26 33.24
C ASP A 361 -17.54 -17.10 32.43
N SER A 362 -16.51 -16.47 31.86
CA SER A 362 -15.42 -17.12 31.11
C SER A 362 -14.06 -16.53 31.50
N PRO A 363 -13.61 -16.74 32.76
CA PRO A 363 -12.35 -16.17 33.26
C PRO A 363 -11.11 -16.77 32.60
N ARG A 364 -11.27 -17.85 31.82
CA ARG A 364 -10.21 -18.49 31.04
C ARG A 364 -10.73 -18.73 29.63
N VAL A 365 -10.02 -18.19 28.66
CA VAL A 365 -10.26 -18.39 27.23
C VAL A 365 -8.98 -18.93 26.60
N ARG A 366 -9.10 -19.73 25.54
CA ARG A 366 -7.96 -20.11 24.70
C ARG A 366 -7.84 -19.10 23.59
N LEU A 367 -6.61 -18.64 23.34
CA LEU A 367 -6.33 -17.60 22.37
C LEU A 367 -5.46 -18.19 21.27
N ARG A 368 -6.14 -18.62 20.23
CA ARG A 368 -5.54 -19.27 19.08
C ARG A 368 -4.73 -18.25 18.27
N SER A 369 -3.63 -18.69 17.68
CA SER A 369 -2.87 -17.85 16.75
C SER A 369 -3.77 -17.29 15.63
N ILE A 370 -3.63 -15.99 15.34
CA ILE A 370 -4.35 -15.33 14.24
C ILE A 370 -3.97 -15.91 12.88
N GLN A 371 -2.74 -16.40 12.71
CA GLN A 371 -2.22 -16.95 11.45
C GLN A 371 -2.69 -18.38 11.17
N SER A 372 -3.03 -19.15 12.21
CA SER A 372 -3.44 -20.55 12.01
C SER A 372 -4.69 -20.68 11.12
N ARG A 373 -4.84 -21.77 10.36
CA ARG A 373 -6.07 -22.11 9.62
C ARG A 373 -6.61 -23.44 10.15
N ALA A 374 -7.84 -23.45 10.67
CA ALA A 374 -8.44 -24.66 11.26
C ALA A 374 -9.53 -25.16 10.31
N GLU A 375 -9.14 -25.41 9.07
CA GLU A 375 -10.07 -25.98 8.10
C GLU A 375 -10.40 -27.42 8.53
N GLY A 376 -11.68 -27.70 8.75
CA GLY A 376 -12.18 -29.05 9.06
C GLY A 376 -12.01 -29.53 10.51
N ALA A 377 -11.43 -28.74 11.42
CA ALA A 377 -11.30 -29.11 12.83
C ALA A 377 -12.46 -28.55 13.67
N THR A 378 -13.14 -29.41 14.44
CA THR A 378 -14.07 -28.95 15.48
C THR A 378 -13.24 -28.45 16.66
N LEU A 379 -13.20 -27.13 16.85
CA LEU A 379 -12.50 -26.51 17.97
C LEU A 379 -13.36 -26.52 19.24
N PRO A 380 -12.76 -26.62 20.43
CA PRO A 380 -13.46 -26.40 21.69
C PRO A 380 -14.12 -25.01 21.73
N PRO A 381 -15.22 -24.83 22.49
CA PRO A 381 -15.77 -23.51 22.78
C PRO A 381 -14.73 -22.60 23.44
N GLY A 382 -14.67 -21.32 23.03
CA GLY A 382 -13.71 -20.36 23.58
C GLY A 382 -12.28 -20.56 23.05
N THR A 383 -12.13 -21.04 21.81
CA THR A 383 -10.86 -21.07 21.05
C THR A 383 -10.91 -20.06 19.91
N GLU A 384 -11.10 -18.80 20.27
CA GLU A 384 -11.21 -17.68 19.34
C GLU A 384 -9.83 -17.11 19.00
N LYS A 385 -9.73 -16.48 17.84
CA LYS A 385 -8.47 -15.90 17.34
C LYS A 385 -8.13 -14.55 17.96
N TRP A 386 -9.14 -13.88 18.50
CA TRP A 386 -8.97 -12.61 19.19
C TRP A 386 -10.13 -12.39 20.14
N TYR A 387 -9.91 -11.59 21.18
CA TYR A 387 -10.93 -11.23 22.17
C TYR A 387 -10.92 -9.75 22.48
N ARG A 388 -12.09 -9.26 22.92
CA ARG A 388 -12.21 -7.97 23.60
C ARG A 388 -12.35 -8.20 25.10
N VAL A 389 -11.46 -7.62 25.90
CA VAL A 389 -11.52 -7.65 27.36
C VAL A 389 -11.98 -6.28 27.87
N PRO A 390 -13.23 -6.13 28.34
CA PRO A 390 -13.73 -4.85 28.83
C PRO A 390 -13.04 -4.46 30.14
N ILE A 391 -12.66 -3.18 30.24
CA ILE A 391 -12.17 -2.54 31.48
C ILE A 391 -13.29 -1.66 32.05
N SER A 392 -13.95 -0.90 31.18
CA SER A 392 -15.12 -0.06 31.47
C SER A 392 -16.07 -0.07 30.25
N ASP A 393 -17.13 0.74 30.28
CA ASP A 393 -18.04 0.89 29.14
C ASP A 393 -17.34 1.50 27.90
N THR A 394 -16.23 2.21 28.12
CA THR A 394 -15.47 2.94 27.10
C THR A 394 -14.06 2.41 26.88
N GLU A 395 -13.50 1.63 27.80
CA GLU A 395 -12.13 1.13 27.74
C GLU A 395 -12.10 -0.39 27.67
N TYR A 396 -11.20 -0.92 26.85
CA TYR A 396 -11.04 -2.35 26.66
C TYR A 396 -9.64 -2.66 26.10
N PHE A 397 -9.20 -3.89 26.32
CA PHE A 397 -8.09 -4.47 25.57
C PHE A 397 -8.62 -5.27 24.39
N LEU A 398 -7.88 -5.24 23.28
CA LEU A 398 -7.98 -6.23 22.21
C LEU A 398 -6.78 -7.17 22.36
N LEU A 399 -7.07 -8.47 22.47
CA LEU A 399 -6.06 -9.50 22.65
C LEU A 399 -6.03 -10.39 21.42
N GLU A 400 -4.83 -10.59 20.88
CA GLU A 400 -4.55 -11.56 19.83
C GLU A 400 -3.26 -12.31 20.13
N ASN A 401 -3.15 -13.53 19.61
CA ASN A 401 -1.93 -14.33 19.70
C ASN A 401 -1.28 -14.39 18.31
N ARG A 402 0.00 -14.05 18.23
CA ARG A 402 0.80 -14.12 17.01
C ARG A 402 1.91 -15.12 17.22
N ILE A 403 2.10 -15.99 16.25
CA ILE A 403 3.20 -16.95 16.24
C ILE A 403 3.93 -16.83 14.90
N ASP A 404 5.26 -16.87 14.97
CA ASP A 404 6.11 -16.76 13.78
C ASP A 404 6.27 -18.14 13.11
N ASP A 405 6.26 -19.22 13.91
CA ASP A 405 6.37 -20.59 13.44
C ASP A 405 4.99 -21.27 13.38
N LEU A 406 4.45 -21.39 12.17
CA LEU A 406 3.14 -22.00 11.92
C LEU A 406 3.22 -23.52 11.72
N ASP A 407 4.32 -24.01 11.14
CA ASP A 407 4.49 -25.44 10.82
C ASP A 407 5.11 -26.23 11.97
N GLY A 408 5.52 -25.53 13.02
CA GLY A 408 6.08 -26.07 14.25
C GLY A 408 7.46 -26.68 14.01
N ARG A 409 8.20 -26.25 12.98
CA ARG A 409 9.56 -26.72 12.72
C ARG A 409 10.56 -25.72 13.28
N TYR A 410 10.87 -25.86 14.56
CA TYR A 410 12.06 -25.21 15.10
C TYR A 410 13.33 -25.79 14.45
N PRO A 411 14.42 -24.99 14.32
CA PRO A 411 15.71 -25.46 13.79
C PRO A 411 16.30 -26.66 14.54
N ASP A 412 15.85 -26.92 15.78
CA ASP A 412 16.26 -28.05 16.61
C ASP A 412 15.42 -29.33 16.39
N GLY A 413 14.41 -29.30 15.51
CA GLY A 413 13.53 -30.42 15.22
C GLY A 413 12.44 -30.67 16.26
N SER A 414 12.20 -29.73 17.19
CA SER A 414 11.06 -29.82 18.11
C SER A 414 9.76 -29.41 17.39
N PHE A 415 8.72 -30.24 17.53
CA PHE A 415 7.41 -30.03 16.92
C PHE A 415 6.46 -29.31 17.89
N ARG A 416 6.02 -28.10 17.53
CA ARG A 416 4.85 -27.44 18.13
C ARG A 416 4.01 -26.80 17.03
N THR A 417 3.11 -27.58 16.41
CA THR A 417 2.29 -27.03 15.33
C THR A 417 1.44 -25.87 15.82
N ALA A 418 1.09 -24.92 14.94
CA ALA A 418 0.17 -23.82 15.25
C ALA A 418 -1.22 -24.26 15.75
N LEU A 419 -1.58 -25.53 15.56
CA LEU A 419 -2.81 -26.13 16.06
C LEU A 419 -2.67 -26.62 17.52
N ASP A 420 -1.44 -26.74 18.03
CA ASP A 420 -1.12 -27.17 19.40
C ASP A 420 -0.72 -25.99 20.32
N GLN A 421 -0.64 -24.77 19.79
CA GLN A 421 -0.35 -23.54 20.55
C GLN A 421 -1.65 -22.82 20.93
N ASP A 422 -2.43 -23.49 21.78
CA ASP A 422 -3.71 -23.03 22.37
C ASP A 422 -3.54 -22.21 23.66
#